data_AF-A0A382T070-F1
#
_entry.id   AF-A0A382T070-F1
#
_cell.length_a   1.000
_cell.length_b   1.000
_cell.length_c   1.000
_cell.angle_alpha   90.00
_cell.angle_beta   90.00
_cell.angle_gamma   90.00
#
_symmetry.space_group_name_H-M   'P 1'
#
loop_
_entity.id
_entity.type
_entity.pdbx_description
1 polymer ?
#
loop_
_entity_poly.entity_id
_entity_poly.type
_entity_poly.pdbx_seq_one_letter_code
_entity_poly.pdbx_strand_id
1 'polypeptide(L)'
;MKVAVDCQKLQGGDRARALLATLVLVTSCHQGSDSKDAAEVEEKPPAVVATVVFTDVTEAAGIEFHHTNGSSGRKYVVETMGSGAAALDYDVDGFVDLYVVDSGTLPGFTGLEVGRNALLRNGGPASGWTFADHAAEAGVDDRGYGMGVTVGDYDNDQDPDIFVTNVGANRLLRNESGGISGS
;
A
#
# COMPACT_ATOMS: atom_id res chain seq x y z
N MET A 1 -3.92 55.78 -11.04
CA MET A 1 -3.72 54.31 -11.00
C MET A 1 -5.11 53.68 -10.98
N LYS A 2 -5.47 53.06 -12.09
CA LYS A 2 -6.71 52.26 -12.35
C LYS A 2 -6.58 50.95 -11.51
N VAL A 3 -7.58 50.24 -10.96
CA VAL A 3 -8.94 49.83 -11.41
C VAL A 3 -9.73 49.37 -10.15
N ALA A 4 -10.99 49.81 -9.95
CA ALA A 4 -12.27 49.04 -9.89
C ALA A 4 -12.19 47.51 -9.60
N VAL A 5 -13.09 46.88 -8.84
CA VAL A 5 -14.49 46.56 -9.22
C VAL A 5 -15.45 46.65 -8.03
N ASP A 6 -16.55 47.36 -8.29
CA ASP A 6 -17.75 47.54 -7.46
C ASP A 6 -18.77 46.42 -7.74
N CYS A 7 -19.49 46.01 -6.70
CA CYS A 7 -20.52 44.98 -6.68
C CYS A 7 -21.87 45.68 -6.46
N GLN A 8 -22.69 45.79 -7.51
CA GLN A 8 -24.05 46.33 -7.51
C GLN A 8 -24.90 45.41 -8.40
N LYS A 9 -26.16 45.02 -8.13
CA LYS A 9 -27.35 45.57 -7.44
C LYS A 9 -28.34 44.39 -7.33
N LEU A 10 -28.97 44.05 -6.20
CA LEU A 10 -30.18 44.62 -5.56
C LEU A 10 -31.31 45.12 -6.49
N GLN A 11 -32.44 44.40 -6.47
CA GLN A 11 -33.87 44.85 -6.48
C GLN A 11 -34.75 43.58 -6.43
N GLY A 12 -35.44 43.21 -5.34
CA GLY A 12 -36.73 43.75 -4.84
C GLY A 12 -37.90 43.00 -5.52
N GLY A 13 -38.95 42.43 -4.91
CA GLY A 13 -39.46 42.28 -3.55
C GLY A 13 -40.79 41.49 -3.60
N ASP A 14 -41.06 40.73 -2.55
CA ASP A 14 -42.35 40.44 -1.89
C ASP A 14 -43.62 39.99 -2.68
N ARG A 15 -44.12 38.75 -2.40
CA ARG A 15 -45.48 38.43 -1.88
C ARG A 15 -45.94 36.97 -2.12
N ALA A 16 -46.12 36.26 -1.00
CA ALA A 16 -47.08 35.21 -0.62
C ALA A 16 -47.99 34.45 -1.64
N ARG A 17 -48.06 33.13 -1.40
CA ARG A 17 -49.19 32.16 -1.53
C ARG A 17 -49.58 31.63 -2.93
N ALA A 18 -49.44 30.31 -3.13
CA ALA A 18 -50.53 29.32 -3.07
C ALA A 18 -50.13 27.99 -3.74
N LEU A 19 -50.53 26.87 -3.12
CA LEU A 19 -50.47 25.50 -3.66
C LEU A 19 -51.15 25.41 -5.03
N LEU A 20 -50.64 24.55 -5.94
CA LEU A 20 -51.48 23.60 -6.67
C LEU A 20 -50.61 22.47 -7.27
N ALA A 21 -50.84 21.25 -6.79
CA ALA A 21 -50.36 20.01 -7.40
C ALA A 21 -51.16 19.73 -8.69
N THR A 22 -50.49 19.39 -9.78
CA THR A 22 -51.15 18.85 -10.97
C THR A 22 -50.53 17.49 -11.31
N LEU A 23 -51.32 16.46 -11.05
CA LEU A 23 -51.11 15.06 -11.40
C LEU A 23 -51.31 14.89 -12.91
N VAL A 24 -50.28 14.46 -13.64
CA VAL A 24 -50.42 14.03 -15.03
C VAL A 24 -50.43 12.50 -15.06
N LEU A 25 -51.62 11.94 -15.31
CA LEU A 25 -51.82 10.54 -15.66
C LEU A 25 -51.29 10.30 -17.08
N VAL A 26 -50.34 9.39 -17.24
CA VAL A 26 -49.97 8.87 -18.55
C VAL A 26 -50.52 7.45 -18.67
N THR A 27 -51.46 7.30 -19.59
CA THR A 27 -52.13 6.04 -19.94
C THR A 27 -51.19 5.14 -20.74
N SER A 28 -51.11 3.88 -20.33
CA SER A 28 -50.54 2.78 -21.10
C SER A 28 -51.40 2.48 -22.33
N CYS A 29 -50.78 2.40 -23.50
CA CYS A 29 -51.31 1.72 -24.68
C CYS A 29 -50.23 0.81 -25.25
N HIS A 30 -50.56 -0.47 -25.35
CA HIS A 30 -49.73 -1.55 -25.86
C HIS A 30 -50.27 -1.95 -27.24
N GLN A 31 -49.41 -1.98 -28.27
CA GLN A 31 -49.49 -2.92 -29.40
C GLN A 31 -48.22 -2.84 -30.25
N GLY A 32 -47.62 -3.99 -30.48
CA GLY A 32 -46.37 -4.14 -31.21
C GLY A 32 -46.51 -4.04 -32.72
N SER A 33 -45.36 -3.80 -33.35
CA SER A 33 -45.10 -4.16 -34.74
C SER A 33 -43.62 -4.52 -34.85
N ASP A 34 -43.37 -5.73 -35.37
CA ASP A 34 -42.04 -6.26 -35.66
C ASP A 34 -41.25 -5.33 -36.59
N SER A 35 -40.13 -4.81 -36.11
CA SER A 35 -39.01 -4.40 -36.96
C SER A 35 -37.74 -5.08 -36.44
N LYS A 36 -37.26 -6.05 -37.21
CA LYS A 36 -35.92 -6.62 -37.03
C LYS A 36 -34.89 -5.54 -37.37
N ASP A 37 -34.48 -4.77 -36.38
CA ASP A 37 -33.27 -3.98 -36.49
C ASP A 37 -32.09 -4.96 -36.42
N ALA A 38 -31.41 -5.13 -37.55
CA ALA A 38 -30.13 -5.79 -37.62
C ALA A 38 -29.15 -4.91 -36.84
N ALA A 39 -28.81 -5.34 -35.63
CA ALA A 39 -27.75 -4.73 -34.84
C ALA A 39 -26.45 -4.78 -35.65
N GLU A 40 -25.96 -3.61 -36.03
CA GLU A 40 -24.63 -3.44 -36.59
C GLU A 40 -23.64 -3.79 -35.48
N VAL A 41 -22.86 -4.85 -35.68
CA VAL A 41 -21.84 -5.27 -34.73
C VAL A 41 -20.72 -4.24 -34.80
N GLU A 42 -20.68 -3.34 -33.82
CA GLU A 42 -19.52 -2.46 -33.62
C GLU A 42 -18.32 -3.35 -33.28
N GLU A 43 -17.42 -3.53 -34.26
CA GLU A 43 -16.22 -4.33 -34.09
C GLU A 43 -15.25 -3.57 -33.17
N LYS A 44 -15.11 -4.07 -31.94
CA LYS A 44 -14.16 -3.57 -30.95
C LYS A 44 -12.76 -3.44 -31.58
N PRO A 45 -12.13 -2.25 -31.56
CA PRO A 45 -10.80 -2.06 -32.11
C PRO A 45 -9.81 -3.06 -31.51
N PRO A 46 -8.86 -3.58 -32.31
CA PRO A 46 -7.86 -4.50 -31.81
C PRO A 46 -7.13 -3.87 -30.62
N ALA A 47 -7.06 -4.60 -29.51
CA ALA A 47 -6.33 -4.14 -28.34
C ALA A 47 -4.85 -3.97 -28.71
N VAL A 48 -4.32 -2.77 -28.52
CA VAL A 48 -2.89 -2.52 -28.65
C VAL A 48 -2.20 -3.24 -27.50
N VAL A 49 -1.47 -4.31 -27.82
CA VAL A 49 -0.72 -5.08 -26.82
C VAL A 49 0.60 -4.34 -26.58
N ALA A 50 0.66 -3.54 -25.52
CA ALA A 50 1.91 -2.93 -25.09
C ALA A 50 2.81 -4.01 -24.47
N THR A 51 4.05 -4.13 -24.96
CA THR A 51 5.04 -5.04 -24.38
C THR A 51 5.54 -4.48 -23.05
N VAL A 52 5.28 -5.17 -21.95
CA VAL A 52 5.85 -4.85 -20.63
C VAL A 52 7.20 -5.57 -20.49
N VAL A 53 8.24 -4.82 -20.13
CA VAL A 53 9.58 -5.35 -19.86
C VAL A 53 9.92 -5.10 -18.39
N PHE A 54 10.44 -6.12 -17.72
CA PHE A 54 10.97 -6.03 -16.37
C PHE A 54 12.49 -6.06 -16.42
N THR A 55 13.13 -5.20 -15.62
CA THR A 55 14.58 -5.14 -15.45
C THR A 55 14.90 -5.40 -13.99
N ASP A 56 15.81 -6.33 -13.73
CA ASP A 56 16.38 -6.51 -12.40
C ASP A 56 17.33 -5.35 -12.09
N VAL A 57 17.04 -4.64 -11.00
CA VAL A 57 17.84 -3.50 -10.51
C VAL A 57 18.40 -3.75 -9.12
N THR A 58 18.31 -4.97 -8.60
CA THR A 58 18.66 -5.31 -7.21
C THR A 58 20.09 -4.87 -6.86
N GLU A 59 21.06 -5.23 -7.70
CA GLU A 59 22.47 -4.83 -7.53
C GLU A 59 22.66 -3.32 -7.71
N ALA A 60 22.05 -2.72 -8.74
CA ALA A 60 22.16 -1.29 -9.01
C ALA A 60 21.55 -0.42 -7.90
N ALA A 61 20.53 -0.93 -7.22
CA ALA A 61 19.88 -0.32 -6.07
C ALA A 61 20.62 -0.60 -4.74
N GLY A 62 21.68 -1.40 -4.74
CA GLY A 62 22.46 -1.71 -3.53
C GLY A 62 21.77 -2.68 -2.56
N ILE A 63 20.81 -3.47 -3.02
CA ILE A 63 20.08 -4.43 -2.17
C ILE A 63 20.85 -5.76 -2.14
N GLU A 64 21.39 -6.12 -0.96
CA GLU A 64 22.12 -7.38 -0.74
C GLU A 64 21.35 -8.42 0.09
N PHE A 65 20.08 -8.14 0.42
CA PHE A 65 19.29 -9.02 1.28
C PHE A 65 19.05 -10.40 0.64
N HIS A 66 19.33 -11.46 1.40
CA HIS A 66 19.03 -12.84 1.05
C HIS A 66 18.17 -13.47 2.15
N HIS A 67 16.95 -13.90 1.76
CA HIS A 67 16.05 -14.57 2.69
C HIS A 67 16.57 -15.97 3.06
N THR A 68 16.57 -16.27 4.35
CA THR A 68 16.84 -17.59 4.90
C THR A 68 15.58 -18.09 5.60
N ASN A 69 15.20 -19.34 5.34
CA ASN A 69 14.01 -19.97 5.93
C ASN A 69 14.24 -20.57 7.33
N GLY A 70 15.39 -20.28 7.96
CA GLY A 70 15.70 -20.72 9.32
C GLY A 70 15.75 -22.24 9.55
N SER A 71 15.99 -23.01 8.48
CA SER A 71 15.79 -24.47 8.48
C SER A 71 16.55 -25.20 9.60
N SER A 72 15.82 -26.08 10.27
CA SER A 72 16.35 -27.09 11.21
C SER A 72 16.79 -28.39 10.52
N GLY A 73 16.59 -28.49 9.20
CA GLY A 73 16.82 -29.70 8.41
C GLY A 73 15.68 -30.73 8.49
N ARG A 74 14.63 -30.47 9.27
CA ARG A 74 13.51 -31.40 9.49
C ARG A 74 12.32 -31.21 8.53
N LYS A 75 12.33 -30.15 7.72
CA LYS A 75 11.33 -29.82 6.70
C LYS A 75 9.93 -29.63 7.28
N TYR A 76 9.83 -28.81 8.32
CA TYR A 76 8.52 -28.41 8.82
C TYR A 76 7.79 -27.54 7.79
N VAL A 77 6.46 -27.52 7.85
CA VAL A 77 5.63 -26.74 6.89
C VAL A 77 6.10 -25.28 6.84
N VAL A 78 6.34 -24.67 8.00
CA VAL A 78 6.82 -23.29 8.12
C VAL A 78 8.18 -23.05 7.45
N GLU A 79 9.07 -24.05 7.40
CA GLU A 79 10.38 -23.98 6.70
C GLU A 79 10.24 -23.99 5.18
N THR A 80 9.07 -24.35 4.66
CA THR A 80 8.76 -24.33 3.22
C THR A 80 7.90 -23.15 2.81
N MET A 81 7.47 -22.32 3.77
CA MET A 81 6.77 -21.07 3.50
C MET A 81 7.78 -19.95 3.30
N GLY A 82 7.44 -18.98 2.46
CA GLY A 82 8.22 -17.73 2.34
C GLY A 82 7.86 -16.75 3.46
N SER A 83 8.66 -15.69 3.57
CA SER A 83 8.39 -14.55 4.44
C SER A 83 7.56 -13.46 3.74
N GLY A 84 7.45 -12.29 4.38
CA GLY A 84 6.77 -11.11 3.84
C GLY A 84 7.67 -9.88 3.75
N ALA A 85 7.21 -8.86 3.03
CA ALA A 85 7.82 -7.54 2.99
C ALA A 85 6.74 -6.46 3.04
N ALA A 86 7.11 -5.27 3.51
CA ALA A 86 6.27 -4.08 3.52
C ALA A 86 7.04 -2.90 2.93
N ALA A 87 6.29 -1.98 2.33
CA ALA A 87 6.78 -0.70 1.84
C ALA A 87 6.21 0.40 2.75
N LEU A 88 7.07 1.30 3.23
CA LEU A 88 6.73 2.38 4.15
C LEU A 88 7.77 3.50 4.04
N ASP A 89 7.40 4.74 4.38
CA ASP A 89 8.34 5.87 4.54
C ASP A 89 8.67 5.98 6.03
N TYR A 90 9.67 5.25 6.51
CA TYR A 90 9.84 5.02 7.95
C TYR A 90 10.38 6.24 8.69
N ASP A 91 11.11 7.12 8.00
CA ASP A 91 11.69 8.34 8.57
C ASP A 91 11.03 9.64 8.07
N VAL A 92 9.92 9.49 7.32
CA VAL A 92 9.07 10.59 6.85
C VAL A 92 9.84 11.57 5.96
N ASP A 93 10.82 11.06 5.20
CA ASP A 93 11.64 11.86 4.28
C ASP A 93 11.04 11.97 2.87
N GLY A 94 9.92 11.28 2.64
CA GLY A 94 9.18 11.26 1.39
C GLY A 94 9.67 10.19 0.41
N PHE A 95 10.64 9.35 0.79
CA PHE A 95 11.09 8.20 0.02
C PHE A 95 10.58 6.91 0.63
N VAL A 96 10.03 6.04 -0.21
CA VAL A 96 9.53 4.74 0.26
C VAL A 96 10.70 3.80 0.48
N ASP A 97 10.79 3.31 1.71
CA ASP A 97 11.70 2.28 2.20
C ASP A 97 11.06 0.88 2.12
N LEU A 98 11.86 -0.15 2.41
CA LEU A 98 11.39 -1.53 2.46
C LEU A 98 11.74 -2.18 3.80
N TYR A 99 10.75 -2.79 4.45
CA TYR A 99 10.98 -3.70 5.56
C TYR A 99 10.79 -5.14 5.09
N VAL A 100 11.83 -5.97 5.18
CA VAL A 100 11.81 -7.35 4.70
C VAL A 100 11.93 -8.30 5.88
N VAL A 101 10.95 -9.19 6.02
CA VAL A 101 10.93 -10.20 7.08
C VAL A 101 11.84 -11.35 6.69
N ASP A 102 12.59 -11.84 7.66
CA ASP A 102 13.42 -13.02 7.52
C ASP A 102 13.06 -14.07 8.57
N SER A 103 13.61 -15.27 8.45
CA SER A 103 13.35 -16.34 9.42
C SER A 103 14.61 -16.66 10.21
N GLY A 104 14.56 -16.38 11.50
CA GLY A 104 15.51 -16.90 12.48
C GLY A 104 15.31 -18.38 12.76
N THR A 105 15.68 -18.84 13.95
CA THR A 105 15.53 -20.27 14.31
C THR A 105 14.13 -20.57 14.81
N LEU A 106 13.57 -21.72 14.41
CA LEU A 106 12.30 -22.20 14.96
C LEU A 106 12.39 -22.40 16.49
N PRO A 107 11.35 -22.00 17.25
CA PRO A 107 11.32 -22.21 18.70
C PRO A 107 11.60 -23.67 19.09
N GLY A 108 12.60 -23.90 19.94
CA GLY A 108 12.99 -25.22 20.41
C GLY A 108 13.92 -26.01 19.47
N PHE A 109 14.39 -25.40 18.39
CA PHE A 109 15.37 -25.98 17.46
C PHE A 109 16.68 -25.20 17.47
N THR A 110 17.69 -25.77 16.82
CA THR A 110 18.92 -25.07 16.43
C THR A 110 18.88 -24.89 14.92
N GLY A 111 18.88 -23.65 14.44
CA GLY A 111 18.92 -23.35 13.01
C GLY A 111 20.31 -23.61 12.43
N LEU A 112 20.35 -23.96 11.15
CA LEU A 112 21.61 -24.07 10.39
C LEU A 112 22.14 -22.69 9.98
N GLU A 113 21.21 -21.76 9.72
CA GLU A 113 21.45 -20.35 9.45
C GLU A 113 20.38 -19.55 10.21
N VAL A 114 20.74 -18.37 10.69
CA VAL A 114 19.83 -17.52 11.47
C VAL A 114 19.69 -16.18 10.76
N GLY A 115 18.53 -15.99 10.15
CA GLY A 115 18.13 -14.75 9.54
C GLY A 115 17.79 -13.65 10.54
N ARG A 116 17.69 -12.42 10.03
CA ARG A 116 17.16 -11.26 10.75
C ARG A 116 16.40 -10.38 9.78
N ASN A 117 15.35 -9.71 10.26
CA ASN A 117 14.63 -8.76 9.43
C ASN A 117 15.55 -7.61 8.98
N ALA A 118 15.29 -7.06 7.79
CA ALA A 118 16.03 -5.94 7.22
C ALA A 118 15.11 -4.72 7.04
N LEU A 119 15.66 -3.53 7.27
CA LEU A 119 15.02 -2.24 6.98
C LEU A 119 15.92 -1.54 5.97
N LEU A 120 15.53 -1.59 4.70
CA LEU A 120 16.27 -1.01 3.59
C LEU A 120 15.78 0.42 3.39
N ARG A 121 16.55 1.39 3.91
CA ARG A 121 16.29 2.82 3.76
C ARG A 121 16.62 3.27 2.34
N ASN A 122 15.70 3.94 1.68
CA ASN A 122 15.87 4.54 0.36
C ASN A 122 16.51 5.92 0.48
N GLY A 123 17.71 6.09 -0.06
CA GLY A 123 18.41 7.39 -0.03
C GLY A 123 17.87 8.42 -1.05
N GLY A 124 16.80 8.09 -1.77
CA GLY A 124 16.15 8.97 -2.73
C GLY A 124 17.02 9.35 -3.94
N PRO A 125 16.65 10.40 -4.69
CA PRO A 125 17.34 10.81 -5.91
C PRO A 125 18.82 11.17 -5.70
N ALA A 126 19.18 11.73 -4.55
CA ALA A 126 20.54 12.14 -4.25
C ALA A 126 21.51 10.94 -4.12
N SER A 127 20.98 9.79 -3.69
CA SER A 127 21.72 8.52 -3.62
C SER A 127 21.75 7.75 -4.95
N GLY A 128 21.02 8.22 -5.96
CA GLY A 128 20.77 7.46 -7.18
C GLY A 128 19.75 6.33 -6.99
N TRP A 129 18.79 6.49 -6.06
CA TRP A 129 17.80 5.46 -5.70
C TRP A 129 18.42 4.19 -5.12
N THR A 130 19.45 4.36 -4.28
CA THR A 130 20.12 3.24 -3.60
C THR A 130 19.55 3.05 -2.20
N PHE A 131 19.64 1.81 -1.72
CA PHE A 131 19.15 1.38 -0.43
C PHE A 131 20.31 1.05 0.52
N ALA A 132 20.11 1.29 1.81
CA ALA A 132 21.04 0.89 2.87
C ALA A 132 20.28 0.16 3.99
N ASP A 133 20.87 -0.90 4.55
CA ASP A 133 20.26 -1.64 5.67
C ASP A 133 20.46 -0.90 7.00
N HIS A 134 19.37 -0.38 7.56
CA HIS A 134 19.30 0.36 8.81
C HIS A 134 18.69 -0.47 9.95
N ALA A 135 18.40 -1.76 9.76
CA ALA A 135 17.58 -2.53 10.72
C ALA A 135 18.15 -2.56 12.14
N ALA A 136 19.46 -2.77 12.26
CA ALA A 136 20.12 -2.85 13.57
C ALA A 136 20.22 -1.48 14.24
N GLU A 137 20.46 -0.42 13.46
CA GLU A 137 20.53 0.96 13.97
C GLU A 137 19.17 1.44 14.47
N ALA A 138 18.10 1.06 13.76
CA ALA A 138 16.72 1.34 14.13
C ALA A 138 16.15 0.36 15.17
N GLY A 139 16.88 -0.68 15.58
CA GLY A 139 16.40 -1.64 16.59
C GLY A 139 15.26 -2.55 16.12
N VAL A 140 15.15 -2.79 14.80
CA VAL A 140 14.10 -3.58 14.16
C VAL A 140 14.62 -4.84 13.47
N ASP A 141 15.85 -5.25 13.78
CA ASP A 141 16.47 -6.47 13.26
C ASP A 141 16.00 -7.74 13.99
N ASP A 142 14.67 -7.90 14.15
CA ASP A 142 14.08 -9.06 14.82
C ASP A 142 14.61 -10.37 14.21
N ARG A 143 15.02 -11.28 15.11
CA ARG A 143 15.59 -12.60 14.80
C ARG A 143 14.62 -13.73 15.13
N GLY A 144 13.35 -13.38 15.37
CA GLY A 144 12.25 -14.34 15.43
C GLY A 144 12.12 -15.12 14.12
N TYR A 145 11.33 -16.19 14.18
CA TYR A 145 10.96 -16.92 12.96
C TYR A 145 9.81 -16.17 12.26
N GLY A 146 10.17 -15.15 11.48
CA GLY A 146 9.23 -14.26 10.80
C GLY A 146 8.44 -14.93 9.68
N MET A 147 7.17 -14.55 9.57
CA MET A 147 6.22 -15.06 8.57
C MET A 147 5.70 -13.94 7.66
N GLY A 148 5.25 -12.84 8.23
CA GLY A 148 4.66 -11.74 7.48
C GLY A 148 4.65 -10.43 8.26
N VAL A 149 4.41 -9.33 7.56
CA VAL A 149 4.46 -7.97 8.09
C VAL A 149 3.29 -7.14 7.59
N THR A 150 2.84 -6.19 8.41
CA THR A 150 1.93 -5.11 8.01
C THR A 150 2.39 -3.80 8.65
N VAL A 151 1.93 -2.68 8.09
CA VAL A 151 2.31 -1.32 8.50
C VAL A 151 1.05 -0.51 8.73
N GLY A 152 1.09 0.35 9.75
CA GLY A 152 0.03 1.33 10.03
C GLY A 152 0.43 2.24 11.17
N ASP A 153 -0.18 3.41 11.24
CA ASP A 153 -0.08 4.34 12.36
C ASP A 153 -1.02 3.85 13.48
N TYR A 154 -0.48 3.08 14.43
CA TYR A 154 -1.28 2.37 15.43
C TYR A 154 -1.74 3.30 16.57
N ASP A 155 -0.97 4.33 16.87
CA ASP A 155 -1.22 5.24 17.99
C ASP A 155 -1.63 6.66 17.58
N ASN A 156 -1.74 6.91 16.27
CA ASN A 156 -2.15 8.16 15.66
C ASN A 156 -1.15 9.30 15.93
N ASP A 157 0.15 9.01 15.88
CA ASP A 157 1.22 10.01 15.97
C ASP A 157 1.78 10.45 14.60
N GLN A 158 1.29 9.84 13.52
CA GLN A 158 1.70 10.02 12.11
C GLN A 158 3.04 9.37 11.73
N ASP A 159 3.61 8.54 12.60
CA ASP A 159 4.75 7.70 12.29
C ASP A 159 4.25 6.28 11.93
N PRO A 160 4.76 5.66 10.84
CA PRO A 160 4.30 4.33 10.47
C PRO A 160 4.92 3.26 11.39
N ASP A 161 4.07 2.52 12.11
CA ASP A 161 4.47 1.36 12.91
C ASP A 161 4.50 0.07 12.11
N ILE A 162 5.30 -0.90 12.57
CA ILE A 162 5.45 -2.20 11.92
C ILE A 162 4.92 -3.30 12.84
N PHE A 163 4.05 -4.16 12.33
CA PHE A 163 3.64 -5.37 13.03
C PHE A 163 4.13 -6.62 12.29
N VAL A 164 4.94 -7.44 12.97
CA VAL A 164 5.54 -8.67 12.47
C VAL A 164 4.87 -9.88 13.10
N THR A 165 4.44 -10.80 12.25
CA THR A 165 3.98 -12.12 12.66
C THR A 165 5.12 -13.11 12.68
N ASN A 166 5.25 -13.85 13.78
CA ASN A 166 6.30 -14.83 14.00
C ASN A 166 5.69 -16.20 14.33
N VAL A 167 6.42 -17.27 14.03
CA VAL A 167 6.19 -18.54 14.74
C VAL A 167 6.69 -18.35 16.17
N GLY A 168 5.75 -18.10 17.09
CA GLY A 168 6.04 -17.73 18.47
C GLY A 168 5.47 -16.36 18.82
N ALA A 169 6.28 -15.51 19.44
CA ALA A 169 5.85 -14.18 19.85
C ALA A 169 5.89 -13.20 18.67
N ASN A 170 4.74 -12.62 18.33
CA ASN A 170 4.65 -11.51 17.38
C ASN A 170 5.31 -10.25 17.96
N ARG A 171 5.65 -9.30 17.08
CA ARG A 171 6.24 -8.02 17.45
C ARG A 171 5.43 -6.86 16.90
N LEU A 172 5.14 -5.89 17.76
CA LEU A 172 4.78 -4.53 17.35
C LEU A 172 6.03 -3.67 17.55
N LEU A 173 6.48 -3.04 16.50
CA LEU A 173 7.63 -2.14 16.48
C LEU A 173 7.07 -0.75 16.33
N ARG A 174 7.04 -0.01 17.44
CA ARG A 174 6.47 1.33 17.48
C ARG A 174 7.50 2.33 17.00
N ASN A 175 7.21 3.01 15.91
CA ASN A 175 8.05 4.08 15.42
C ASN A 175 7.78 5.33 16.25
N GLU A 176 8.82 5.92 16.81
CA GLU A 176 8.74 7.28 17.34
C GLU A 176 9.72 8.05 16.47
N SER A 177 9.33 9.16 15.85
CA SER A 177 10.05 9.95 14.83
C SER A 177 11.48 10.48 15.20
N GLY A 178 12.16 9.84 16.16
CA GLY A 178 13.61 9.88 16.41
C GLY A 178 14.22 8.56 16.94
N GLY A 179 13.53 7.42 16.82
CA GLY A 179 13.97 6.08 17.23
C GLY A 179 12.80 5.12 17.53
N ILE A 180 12.91 3.86 17.08
CA ILE A 180 11.88 2.83 17.32
C ILE A 180 12.07 2.26 18.73
N SER A 181 10.99 2.20 19.53
CA SER A 181 10.99 1.53 20.84
C SER A 181 10.14 0.27 20.80
N GLY A 182 10.71 -0.86 21.21
CA GLY A 182 10.03 -2.16 21.21
C GLY A 182 9.41 -2.46 22.57
N SER A 183 8.15 -2.88 22.59
CA SER A 183 7.49 -3.50 23.76
C SER A 183 7.25 -4.99 23.54
#